data_AF-A0A6I7QYI1-F1
#
_entry.id   AF-A0A6I7QYI1-F1
#
_cell.length_a   1.000
_cell.length_b   1.000
_cell.length_c   1.000
_cell.angle_alpha   90.00
_cell.angle_beta   90.00
_cell.angle_gamma   90.00
#
_symmetry.space_group_name_H-M   'P 1'
#
loop_
_entity.id
_entity.type
_entity.pdbx_description
1 polymer ?
#
loop_
_entity_poly.entity_id
_entity_poly.type
_entity_poly.pdbx_seq_one_letter_code
_entity_poly.pdbx_strand_id
1 'polypeptide(L)'
;MARTRKKERVFSAHEVANICGVVNQTAINWIDRGHLEAYSTPGGQYRIYADVLARFLQKQGMRLPEELMQVLAEQARIEEVLIVDDDQDFNDYLREYLSKKYPAYRINQAFDGYDAGRAILRHKPDLIILDINLPGVDGYKLCRQIKADETLTRPIVVAVTGESDDAVEKEALEAGADAFLVKPVQPESLPDLIESLARKRATRRE
;
A
#
# COMPACT_ATOMS: atom_id res chain seq x y z
N MET A 1 20.32 0.50 -10.01
CA MET A 1 19.87 1.90 -9.85
C MET A 1 18.84 1.91 -8.73
N ALA A 2 19.09 2.62 -7.63
CA ALA A 2 18.15 2.70 -6.51
C ALA A 2 16.89 3.47 -6.94
N ARG A 3 15.70 2.90 -6.73
CA ARG A 3 14.42 3.55 -7.06
C ARG A 3 14.30 4.84 -6.25
N THR A 4 14.13 5.97 -6.93
CA THR A 4 13.70 7.21 -6.29
C THR A 4 12.32 6.94 -5.70
N ARG A 5 12.18 7.02 -4.36
CA ARG A 5 10.90 6.85 -3.65
C ARG A 5 9.85 7.68 -4.40
N LYS A 6 8.64 7.14 -4.67
CA LYS A 6 7.51 7.95 -5.13
C LYS A 6 7.45 9.16 -4.21
N LYS A 7 7.69 10.36 -4.74
CA LYS A 7 7.76 11.55 -3.89
C LYS A 7 6.37 11.70 -3.27
N GLU A 8 6.29 11.57 -1.95
CA GLU A 8 5.05 11.87 -1.24
C GLU A 8 4.71 13.34 -1.52
N ARG A 9 3.63 13.58 -2.27
CA ARG A 9 3.14 14.92 -2.56
C ARG A 9 2.56 15.48 -1.26
N VAL A 10 3.10 16.62 -0.87
CA VAL A 10 2.62 17.41 0.26
C VAL A 10 2.10 18.75 -0.25
N PHE A 11 1.05 19.24 0.40
CA PHE A 11 0.36 20.49 0.07
C PHE A 11 0.71 21.54 1.11
N SER A 12 0.87 22.79 0.67
CA SER A 12 0.86 23.97 1.53
C SER A 12 -0.56 24.33 1.96
N ALA A 13 -0.71 25.16 3.00
CA ALA A 13 -2.03 25.68 3.40
C ALA A 13 -2.74 26.44 2.26
N HIS A 14 -1.98 27.13 1.40
CA HIS A 14 -2.53 27.82 0.24
C HIS A 14 -3.04 26.85 -0.83
N GLU A 15 -2.30 25.79 -1.15
CA GLU A 15 -2.76 24.75 -2.07
C GLU A 15 -4.00 24.04 -1.52
N VAL A 16 -4.04 23.70 -0.21
CA VAL A 16 -5.23 23.15 0.44
C VAL A 16 -6.43 24.08 0.25
N ALA A 17 -6.25 25.38 0.50
CA ALA A 17 -7.31 26.36 0.36
C ALA A 17 -7.85 26.43 -1.07
N ASN A 18 -6.97 26.49 -2.07
CA ASN A 18 -7.34 26.53 -3.48
C ASN A 18 -8.11 25.28 -3.90
N ILE A 19 -7.59 24.10 -3.57
CA ILE A 19 -8.18 22.81 -3.98
C ILE A 19 -9.52 22.56 -3.27
N CYS A 20 -9.69 23.06 -2.04
CA CYS A 20 -10.94 22.97 -1.30
C CYS A 20 -11.93 24.11 -1.60
N GLY A 21 -11.55 25.10 -2.43
CA GLY A 21 -12.39 26.25 -2.74
C GLY A 21 -12.67 27.17 -1.55
N VAL A 22 -11.74 27.28 -0.60
CA VAL A 22 -11.84 28.15 0.58
C VAL A 22 -10.76 29.23 0.57
N VAL A 23 -10.94 30.28 1.37
CA VAL A 23 -9.89 31.29 1.56
C VAL A 23 -8.70 30.73 2.34
N ASN A 24 -7.48 31.22 2.08
CA ASN A 24 -6.25 30.73 2.72
C ASN A 24 -6.32 30.73 4.26
N GLN A 25 -6.94 31.77 4.85
CA GLN A 25 -7.11 31.85 6.30
C GLN A 25 -7.97 30.71 6.86
N THR A 26 -8.94 30.19 6.10
CA THR A 26 -9.76 29.07 6.52
C THR A 26 -8.93 27.79 6.66
N ALA A 27 -8.06 27.50 5.69
CA ALA A 27 -7.17 26.35 5.76
C ALA A 27 -6.17 26.47 6.93
N ILE A 28 -5.61 27.66 7.16
CA ILE A 28 -4.75 27.94 8.33
C ILE A 28 -5.53 27.70 9.64
N ASN A 29 -6.77 28.22 9.74
CA ASN A 29 -7.60 28.03 10.92
C ASN A 29 -7.94 26.54 11.19
N TRP A 30 -8.09 25.71 10.15
CA TRP A 30 -8.27 24.27 10.33
C TRP A 30 -7.04 23.63 10.99
N ILE A 31 -5.85 24.07 10.61
CA ILE A 31 -4.57 23.58 11.15
C ILE A 31 -4.38 24.06 12.59
N ASP A 32 -4.49 25.37 12.82
CA ASP A 32 -4.27 25.98 14.14
C ASP A 32 -5.26 25.48 15.21
N ARG A 33 -6.47 25.11 14.80
CA ARG A 33 -7.50 24.51 15.69
C ARG A 33 -7.38 23.00 15.85
N GLY A 34 -6.38 22.38 15.22
CA GLY A 34 -6.15 20.93 15.29
C GLY A 34 -7.18 20.08 14.54
N HIS A 35 -7.95 20.67 13.62
CA HIS A 35 -8.89 19.93 12.78
C HIS A 35 -8.18 19.23 11.61
N LEU A 36 -7.15 19.87 11.07
CA LEU A 36 -6.31 19.34 9.99
C LEU A 36 -4.88 19.21 10.49
N GLU A 37 -4.38 17.98 10.53
CA GLU A 37 -3.00 17.70 10.93
C GLU A 37 -2.01 18.20 9.86
N ALA A 38 -0.95 18.86 10.30
CA ALA A 38 0.11 19.39 9.45
C ALA A 38 1.45 19.39 10.20
N TYR A 39 2.55 19.37 9.46
CA TYR A 39 3.87 19.69 10.00
C TYR A 39 4.37 21.01 9.45
N SER A 40 5.27 21.66 10.17
CA SER A 40 5.89 22.91 9.72
C SER A 40 7.30 22.67 9.22
N THR A 41 7.64 23.33 8.12
CA THR A 41 9.04 23.44 7.69
C THR A 41 9.82 24.36 8.65
N PRO A 42 11.17 24.33 8.67
CA PRO A 42 11.97 25.24 9.50
C PRO A 42 11.67 26.73 9.26
N GLY A 43 11.17 27.10 8.08
CA GLY A 43 10.72 28.46 7.74
C GLY A 43 9.30 28.80 8.19
N GLY A 44 8.64 27.94 8.98
CA GLY A 44 7.31 28.17 9.54
C GLY A 44 6.14 27.88 8.58
N GLN A 45 6.38 27.37 7.37
CA GLN A 45 5.31 27.04 6.43
C GLN A 45 4.72 25.66 6.71
N TYR A 46 3.38 25.58 6.77
CA TYR A 46 2.66 24.31 6.90
C TYR A 46 2.78 23.40 5.68
N ARG A 47 2.79 22.09 5.94
CA ARG A 47 2.76 21.01 4.97
C ARG A 47 1.80 19.92 5.43
N ILE A 48 0.96 19.49 4.50
CA ILE A 48 -0.13 18.54 4.71
C ILE A 48 0.06 17.39 3.70
N TYR A 49 0.05 16.15 4.17
CA TYR A 49 0.08 15.00 3.27
C TYR A 49 -1.27 14.81 2.57
N ALA A 50 -1.24 14.29 1.33
CA ALA A 50 -2.44 14.07 0.53
C ALA A 50 -3.49 13.21 1.25
N ASP A 51 -3.07 12.12 1.87
CA ASP A 51 -3.92 11.19 2.59
C ASP A 51 -4.53 11.81 3.86
N VAL A 52 -3.75 12.64 4.57
CA VAL A 52 -4.21 13.39 5.74
C VAL A 52 -5.32 14.37 5.34
N LEU A 53 -5.12 15.11 4.25
CA LEU A 53 -6.14 16.01 3.70
C LEU A 53 -7.40 15.22 3.29
N ALA A 54 -7.23 14.09 2.62
CA ALA A 54 -8.35 13.25 2.19
C ALA A 54 -9.19 12.76 3.37
N ARG A 55 -8.54 12.23 4.42
CA ARG A 55 -9.23 11.80 5.65
C ARG A 55 -9.96 12.95 6.33
N PHE A 56 -9.33 14.12 6.42
CA PHE A 56 -9.98 15.31 6.98
C PHE A 56 -11.25 15.65 6.22
N LEU A 57 -11.19 15.77 4.89
CA LEU A 57 -12.34 16.13 4.06
C LEU A 57 -13.47 15.10 4.18
N GLN A 58 -13.15 13.81 4.12
CA GLN A 58 -14.13 12.74 4.30
C GLN A 58 -14.79 12.80 5.68
N LYS A 59 -14.01 13.02 6.75
CA LYS A 59 -14.52 13.16 8.12
C LYS A 59 -15.47 14.37 8.26
N GLN A 60 -15.25 15.44 7.50
CA GLN A 60 -16.12 16.61 7.46
C GLN A 60 -17.30 16.46 6.48
N GLY A 61 -17.49 15.30 5.84
CA GLY A 61 -18.53 15.10 4.82
C GLY A 61 -18.30 15.92 3.54
N MET A 62 -17.08 16.40 3.30
CA MET A 62 -16.70 17.16 2.12
C MET A 62 -16.34 16.21 0.97
N ARG A 63 -16.63 16.63 -0.26
CA ARG A 63 -16.20 15.90 -1.46
C ARG A 63 -14.69 15.99 -1.63
N LEU A 64 -14.06 14.91 -2.09
CA LEU A 64 -12.66 14.91 -2.47
C LEU A 64 -12.47 15.67 -3.79
N PRO A 65 -11.62 16.72 -3.83
CA PRO A 65 -11.31 17.42 -5.06
C PRO A 65 -10.59 16.52 -6.07
N GLU A 66 -10.79 16.75 -7.36
CA GLU A 66 -10.26 15.91 -8.43
C GLU A 66 -8.73 15.83 -8.42
N GLU A 67 -8.05 16.97 -8.23
CA GLU A 67 -6.59 17.03 -8.14
C GLU A 67 -6.06 16.16 -6.98
N LEU A 68 -6.75 16.18 -5.83
CA LEU A 68 -6.38 15.34 -4.69
C LEU A 68 -6.57 13.86 -5.02
N MET A 69 -7.69 13.49 -5.66
CA MET A 69 -7.93 12.11 -6.07
C MET A 69 -6.86 11.60 -7.04
N GLN A 70 -6.42 12.42 -7.99
CA GLN A 70 -5.36 12.08 -8.94
C GLN A 70 -4.02 11.84 -8.22
N VAL A 71 -3.66 12.71 -7.27
CA VAL A 71 -2.45 12.55 -6.45
C VAL A 71 -2.50 11.24 -5.65
N LEU A 72 -3.61 10.94 -4.99
CA LEU A 72 -3.78 9.71 -4.21
C LEU A 72 -3.71 8.47 -5.10
N ALA A 73 -4.32 8.51 -6.30
CA ALA A 73 -4.27 7.42 -7.26
C ALA A 73 -2.84 7.15 -7.75
N GLU A 74 -2.06 8.19 -8.06
CA GLU A 74 -0.67 8.06 -8.50
C GLU A 74 0.22 7.48 -7.37
N GLN A 75 -0.01 7.93 -6.14
CA GLN A 75 0.69 7.43 -4.95
C GLN A 75 0.37 5.98 -4.64
N ALA A 76 -0.88 5.55 -4.86
CA ALA A 76 -1.34 4.19 -4.62
C ALA A 76 -1.09 3.23 -5.78
N ARG A 77 -0.60 3.73 -6.93
CA ARG A 77 -0.32 2.90 -8.10
C ARG A 77 0.73 1.83 -7.76
N ILE A 78 0.39 0.59 -8.06
CA ILE A 78 1.26 -0.57 -7.93
C ILE A 78 2.17 -0.62 -9.16
N GLU A 79 3.47 -0.77 -8.95
CA GLU A 79 4.46 -0.89 -10.02
C GLU A 79 5.39 -2.08 -9.80
N GLU A 80 5.80 -2.35 -8.57
CA GLU A 80 6.63 -3.50 -8.23
C GLU A 80 5.77 -4.51 -7.45
N VAL A 81 5.69 -5.73 -7.96
CA VAL A 81 4.98 -6.86 -7.33
C VAL A 81 6.01 -7.92 -6.97
N LEU A 82 5.86 -8.54 -5.81
CA LEU A 82 6.65 -9.70 -5.41
C LEU A 82 5.71 -10.87 -5.12
N ILE A 83 5.96 -12.01 -5.74
CA ILE A 83 5.29 -13.28 -5.45
C ILE A 83 6.28 -14.16 -4.68
N VAL A 84 5.88 -14.60 -3.49
CA VAL A 84 6.68 -15.43 -2.59
C VAL A 84 5.95 -16.75 -2.37
N ASP A 85 6.42 -17.80 -3.00
CA ASP A 85 5.80 -19.13 -2.97
C ASP A 85 6.83 -20.17 -3.42
N ASP A 86 7.00 -21.26 -2.67
CA ASP A 86 7.95 -22.34 -2.99
C ASP A 86 7.45 -23.26 -4.10
N ASP A 87 6.14 -23.26 -4.38
CA ASP A 87 5.57 -23.93 -5.55
C ASP A 87 5.89 -23.12 -6.81
N GLN A 88 6.90 -23.57 -7.55
CA GLN A 88 7.38 -22.91 -8.77
C GLN A 88 6.29 -22.81 -9.85
N ASP A 89 5.47 -23.84 -10.01
CA ASP A 89 4.44 -23.88 -11.05
C ASP A 89 3.34 -22.85 -10.74
N PHE A 90 2.90 -22.78 -9.48
CA PHE A 90 1.92 -21.78 -9.05
C PHE A 90 2.48 -20.36 -9.13
N ASN A 91 3.73 -20.16 -8.73
CA ASN A 91 4.40 -18.86 -8.77
C ASN A 91 4.56 -18.35 -10.22
N ASP A 92 5.03 -19.19 -11.13
CA ASP A 92 5.18 -18.86 -12.55
C ASP A 92 3.84 -18.58 -13.22
N TYR A 93 2.81 -19.36 -12.88
CA TYR A 93 1.45 -19.14 -13.34
C TYR A 93 0.90 -17.76 -12.92
N LEU A 94 1.01 -17.42 -11.63
CA LEU A 94 0.58 -16.11 -11.14
C LEU A 94 1.37 -14.96 -11.78
N ARG A 95 2.69 -15.14 -11.97
CA ARG A 95 3.52 -14.15 -12.67
C ARG A 95 3.02 -13.93 -14.09
N GLU A 96 2.80 -14.97 -14.86
CA GLU A 96 2.35 -14.86 -16.24
C GLU A 96 0.97 -14.19 -16.32
N TYR A 97 0.04 -14.60 -15.45
CA TYR A 97 -1.29 -14.02 -15.36
C TYR A 97 -1.24 -12.52 -15.05
N LEU A 98 -0.54 -12.11 -13.99
CA LEU A 98 -0.44 -10.72 -13.59
C LEU A 98 0.31 -9.87 -14.62
N SER A 99 1.33 -10.43 -15.29
CA SER A 99 2.08 -9.72 -16.35
C SER A 99 1.19 -9.41 -17.55
N LYS A 100 0.32 -10.36 -17.93
CA LYS A 100 -0.65 -10.18 -19.02
C LYS A 100 -1.73 -9.17 -18.65
N LYS A 101 -2.26 -9.25 -17.43
CA LYS A 101 -3.33 -8.37 -16.95
C LYS A 101 -2.85 -6.93 -16.70
N TYR A 102 -1.62 -6.79 -16.20
CA TYR A 102 -1.03 -5.51 -15.80
C TYR A 102 0.35 -5.31 -16.44
N PRO A 103 0.43 -4.89 -17.72
CA PRO A 103 1.70 -4.70 -18.42
C PRO A 103 2.64 -3.67 -17.79
N ALA A 104 2.13 -2.80 -16.94
CA ALA A 104 2.91 -1.81 -16.21
C ALA A 104 3.56 -2.36 -14.93
N TYR A 105 3.15 -3.54 -14.46
CA TYR A 105 3.71 -4.15 -13.26
C TYR A 105 5.03 -4.86 -13.59
N ARG A 106 6.02 -4.66 -12.73
CA ARG A 106 7.24 -5.44 -12.67
C ARG A 106 7.05 -6.50 -11.61
N ILE A 107 6.88 -7.73 -12.08
CA ILE A 107 6.62 -8.87 -11.20
C ILE A 107 7.94 -9.60 -10.97
N ASN A 108 8.35 -9.63 -9.71
CA ASN A 108 9.50 -10.37 -9.22
C ASN A 108 8.99 -11.60 -8.47
N GLN A 109 9.82 -12.64 -8.41
CA GLN A 109 9.49 -13.90 -7.75
C GLN A 109 10.56 -14.24 -6.71
N ALA A 110 10.15 -14.89 -5.64
CA ALA A 110 11.01 -15.56 -4.68
C ALA A 110 10.38 -16.92 -4.32
N PHE A 111 11.23 -17.91 -4.09
CA PHE A 111 10.81 -19.31 -3.87
C PHE A 111 11.17 -19.82 -2.47
N ASP A 112 11.85 -18.99 -1.68
CA ASP A 112 12.15 -19.25 -0.27
C ASP A 112 12.23 -17.93 0.48
N GLY A 113 12.25 -17.99 1.81
CA GLY A 113 12.20 -16.78 2.61
C GLY A 113 13.48 -15.96 2.63
N TYR A 114 14.64 -16.54 2.28
CA TYR A 114 15.89 -15.79 2.13
C TYR A 114 15.84 -14.92 0.88
N ASP A 115 15.43 -15.49 -0.25
CA ASP A 115 15.24 -14.76 -1.50
C ASP A 115 14.09 -13.76 -1.39
N ALA A 116 13.04 -14.07 -0.63
CA ALA A 116 11.97 -13.13 -0.34
C ALA A 116 12.50 -11.88 0.37
N GLY A 117 13.25 -12.04 1.47
CA GLY A 117 13.85 -10.93 2.21
C GLY A 117 14.78 -10.07 1.34
N ARG A 118 15.63 -10.71 0.52
CA ARG A 118 16.51 -10.01 -0.43
C ARG A 118 15.70 -9.24 -1.48
N ALA A 119 14.66 -9.84 -2.03
CA ALA A 119 13.83 -9.23 -3.05
C ALA A 119 13.04 -8.03 -2.50
N ILE A 120 12.51 -8.14 -1.27
CA ILE A 120 11.80 -7.05 -0.57
C ILE A 120 12.70 -5.82 -0.43
N LEU A 121 13.93 -6.00 0.07
CA LEU A 121 14.86 -4.89 0.27
C LEU A 121 15.35 -4.30 -1.06
N ARG A 122 15.57 -5.14 -2.07
CA ARG A 122 16.08 -4.72 -3.38
C ARG A 122 15.04 -4.00 -4.22
N HIS A 123 13.84 -4.56 -4.32
CA HIS A 123 12.80 -4.10 -5.24
C HIS A 123 11.83 -3.13 -4.57
N LYS A 124 11.70 -3.18 -3.24
CA LYS A 124 10.74 -2.38 -2.46
C LYS A 124 9.34 -2.48 -3.07
N PRO A 125 8.77 -3.70 -3.11
CA PRO A 125 7.50 -3.95 -3.76
C PRO A 125 6.39 -3.06 -3.21
N ASP A 126 5.41 -2.76 -4.06
CA ASP A 126 4.18 -2.08 -3.69
C ASP A 126 3.08 -3.09 -3.30
N LEU A 127 3.18 -4.32 -3.81
CA LEU A 127 2.33 -5.46 -3.51
C LEU A 127 3.18 -6.72 -3.31
N ILE A 128 2.90 -7.49 -2.26
CA ILE A 128 3.51 -8.78 -1.97
C ILE A 128 2.38 -9.81 -1.87
N ILE A 129 2.48 -10.87 -2.66
CA ILE A 129 1.67 -12.09 -2.51
C ILE A 129 2.56 -13.08 -1.78
N LEU A 130 2.18 -13.45 -0.56
CA LEU A 130 3.03 -14.19 0.36
C LEU A 130 2.36 -15.51 0.75
N ASP A 131 2.98 -16.64 0.40
CA ASP A 131 2.64 -17.91 1.03
C ASP A 131 3.06 -17.88 2.50
N ILE A 132 2.10 -18.12 3.39
CA ILE A 132 2.32 -18.18 4.83
C ILE A 132 3.01 -19.50 5.24
N ASN A 133 2.79 -20.57 4.47
CA ASN A 133 3.32 -21.90 4.73
C ASN A 133 4.68 -22.14 4.04
N LEU A 134 5.45 -21.07 3.81
CA LEU A 134 6.75 -21.13 3.14
C LEU A 134 7.77 -21.93 3.96
N PRO A 135 8.38 -23.00 3.42
CA PRO A 135 9.35 -23.81 4.16
C PRO A 135 10.54 -22.98 4.69
N GLY A 136 10.91 -23.20 5.94
CA GLY A 136 12.07 -22.57 6.57
C GLY A 136 11.89 -21.12 7.01
N VAL A 137 10.72 -20.50 6.77
CA VAL A 137 10.38 -19.16 7.25
C VAL A 137 8.97 -19.12 7.82
N ASP A 138 8.83 -18.45 8.96
CA ASP A 138 7.52 -18.10 9.51
C ASP A 138 6.94 -16.93 8.69
N GLY A 139 5.98 -17.24 7.81
CA GLY A 139 5.34 -16.26 6.93
C GLY A 139 4.63 -15.14 7.69
N TYR A 140 4.04 -15.42 8.86
CA TYR A 140 3.44 -14.41 9.72
C TYR A 140 4.49 -13.45 10.27
N LYS A 141 5.63 -13.98 10.71
CA LYS A 141 6.76 -13.16 11.18
C LYS A 141 7.33 -12.30 10.05
N LEU A 142 7.45 -12.84 8.84
CA LEU A 142 7.89 -12.07 7.67
C LEU A 142 6.89 -10.94 7.37
N CYS A 143 5.58 -11.20 7.41
CA CYS A 143 4.55 -10.17 7.25
C CYS A 143 4.69 -9.05 8.30
N ARG A 144 4.84 -9.41 9.58
CA ARG A 144 5.07 -8.43 10.66
C ARG A 144 6.31 -7.58 10.42
N GLN A 145 7.40 -8.19 9.98
CA GLN A 145 8.65 -7.49 9.66
C GLN A 145 8.47 -6.50 8.50
N ILE A 146 7.80 -6.93 7.42
CA ILE A 146 7.49 -6.08 6.27
C ILE A 146 6.66 -4.85 6.71
N LYS A 147 5.65 -5.05 7.56
CA LYS A 147 4.77 -3.96 8.02
C LYS A 147 5.45 -3.02 9.00
N ALA A 148 6.41 -3.51 9.78
CA ALA A 148 7.18 -2.70 10.73
C ALA A 148 8.34 -1.93 10.07
N ASP A 149 8.76 -2.29 8.86
CA ASP A 149 9.91 -1.66 8.18
C ASP A 149 9.51 -0.32 7.53
N GLU A 150 9.84 0.79 8.20
CA GLU A 150 9.62 2.16 7.73
C GLU A 150 10.41 2.53 6.45
N THR A 151 11.44 1.75 6.11
CA THR A 151 12.24 1.95 4.89
C THR A 151 11.52 1.44 3.64
N LEU A 152 10.51 0.60 3.82
CA LEU A 152 9.58 0.16 2.78
C LEU A 152 8.46 1.20 2.59
N THR A 153 7.76 1.10 1.47
CA THR A 153 6.63 1.98 1.15
C THR A 153 5.32 1.52 1.79
N ARG A 154 5.37 0.69 2.85
CA ARG A 154 4.22 -0.05 3.40
C ARG A 154 3.49 -0.82 2.28
N PRO A 155 4.10 -1.87 1.73
CA PRO A 155 3.48 -2.67 0.66
C PRO A 155 2.12 -3.21 1.10
N ILE A 156 1.24 -3.41 0.13
CA ILE A 156 0.07 -4.28 0.31
C ILE A 156 0.59 -5.71 0.46
N VAL A 157 0.12 -6.45 1.46
CA VAL A 157 0.48 -7.85 1.66
C VAL A 157 -0.80 -8.68 1.56
N VAL A 158 -0.84 -9.58 0.58
CA VAL A 158 -1.90 -10.58 0.42
C VAL A 158 -1.33 -11.91 0.89
N ALA A 159 -1.82 -12.41 2.02
CA ALA A 159 -1.45 -13.72 2.53
C ALA A 159 -2.17 -14.81 1.72
N VAL A 160 -1.43 -15.85 1.34
CA VAL A 160 -1.93 -17.01 0.60
C VAL A 160 -1.56 -18.27 1.39
N THR A 161 -2.44 -19.26 1.43
CA THR A 161 -2.16 -20.55 2.07
C THR A 161 -3.03 -21.65 1.48
N GLY A 162 -2.61 -22.91 1.58
CA GLY A 162 -3.45 -24.07 1.28
C GLY A 162 -4.49 -24.42 2.34
N GLU A 163 -4.44 -23.76 3.50
CA GLU A 163 -5.32 -24.06 4.63
C GLU A 163 -6.53 -23.13 4.66
N SER A 164 -7.73 -23.72 4.86
CA SER A 164 -8.97 -22.97 5.09
C SER A 164 -9.38 -23.12 6.55
N ASP A 165 -8.74 -22.35 7.42
CA ASP A 165 -9.10 -22.26 8.84
C ASP A 165 -9.25 -20.78 9.22
N ASP A 166 -10.36 -20.45 9.90
CA ASP A 166 -10.64 -19.10 10.40
C ASP A 166 -9.52 -18.62 11.35
N ALA A 167 -8.86 -19.52 12.08
CA ALA A 167 -7.73 -19.20 12.94
C ALA A 167 -6.52 -18.71 12.13
N VAL A 168 -6.25 -19.35 10.98
CA VAL A 168 -5.15 -19.01 10.07
C VAL A 168 -5.40 -17.66 9.40
N GLU A 169 -6.64 -17.42 8.94
CA GLU A 169 -7.02 -16.12 8.40
C GLU A 169 -6.84 -15.01 9.45
N LYS A 170 -7.35 -15.24 10.67
CA LYS A 170 -7.24 -14.28 11.76
C LYS A 170 -5.78 -13.96 12.09
N GLU A 171 -4.93 -14.98 12.19
CA GLU A 171 -3.51 -14.79 12.48
C GLU A 171 -2.78 -14.02 11.36
N ALA A 172 -3.14 -14.26 10.10
CA ALA A 172 -2.58 -13.53 8.96
C ALA A 172 -2.95 -12.03 9.02
N LEU A 173 -4.21 -11.72 9.32
CA LEU A 173 -4.69 -10.35 9.47
C LEU A 173 -4.06 -9.66 10.70
N GLU A 174 -3.92 -10.36 11.83
CA GLU A 174 -3.24 -9.86 13.03
C GLU A 174 -1.74 -9.64 12.81
N ALA A 175 -1.11 -10.44 11.94
CA ALA A 175 0.26 -10.22 11.46
C ALA A 175 0.40 -8.99 10.53
N GLY A 176 -0.72 -8.39 10.14
CA GLY A 176 -0.80 -7.17 9.34
C GLY A 176 -1.07 -7.41 7.87
N ALA A 177 -1.45 -8.61 7.41
CA ALA A 177 -1.87 -8.81 6.03
C ALA A 177 -3.09 -7.93 5.69
N ASP A 178 -3.14 -7.36 4.49
CA ASP A 178 -4.27 -6.54 4.04
C ASP A 178 -5.43 -7.39 3.51
N ALA A 179 -5.12 -8.62 3.10
CA ALA A 179 -6.08 -9.62 2.68
C ALA A 179 -5.50 -11.03 2.84
N PHE A 180 -6.40 -12.01 2.80
CA PHE A 180 -6.10 -13.43 2.91
C PHE A 180 -6.81 -14.18 1.78
N LEU A 181 -6.14 -15.17 1.19
CA LEU A 181 -6.66 -16.03 0.13
C LEU A 181 -6.27 -17.49 0.39
N VAL A 182 -7.19 -18.39 0.10
CA VAL A 182 -6.97 -19.85 0.18
C VAL A 182 -6.64 -20.38 -1.21
N LYS A 183 -5.63 -21.25 -1.32
CA LYS A 183 -5.29 -21.98 -2.54
C LYS A 183 -6.37 -23.05 -2.82
N PRO A 184 -6.76 -23.27 -4.09
CA PRO A 184 -6.24 -22.61 -5.28
C PRO A 184 -6.79 -21.19 -5.43
N VAL A 185 -5.89 -20.21 -5.57
CA VAL A 185 -6.28 -18.82 -5.82
C VAL A 185 -6.89 -18.76 -7.22
N GLN A 186 -8.17 -18.38 -7.30
CA GLN A 186 -8.82 -18.09 -8.57
C GLN A 186 -8.24 -16.79 -9.14
N PRO A 187 -7.45 -16.83 -10.22
CA PRO A 187 -6.74 -15.65 -10.71
C PRO A 187 -7.68 -14.53 -11.10
N GLU A 188 -8.91 -14.84 -11.52
CA GLU A 188 -9.94 -13.87 -11.88
C GLU A 188 -10.37 -13.00 -10.69
N SER A 189 -10.26 -13.50 -9.46
CA SER A 189 -10.60 -12.77 -8.24
C SER A 189 -9.47 -11.83 -7.75
N LEU A 190 -8.23 -12.12 -8.17
CA LEU A 190 -7.04 -11.41 -7.72
C LEU A 190 -6.97 -9.95 -8.22
N PRO A 191 -7.30 -9.62 -9.49
CA PRO A 191 -7.40 -8.25 -9.98
C PRO A 191 -8.32 -7.35 -9.14
N ASP A 192 -9.54 -7.80 -8.86
CA ASP A 192 -10.53 -7.01 -8.13
C ASP A 192 -10.06 -6.76 -6.69
N LEU A 193 -9.46 -7.77 -6.06
CA LEU A 193 -8.84 -7.63 -4.75
C LEU A 193 -7.69 -6.61 -4.77
N ILE A 194 -6.74 -6.75 -5.71
CA ILE A 194 -5.59 -5.84 -5.84
C ILE A 194 -6.06 -4.40 -6.03
N GLU A 195 -7.04 -4.17 -6.91
CA GLU A 195 -7.58 -2.84 -7.15
C GLU A 195 -8.30 -2.27 -5.93
N SER A 196 -9.08 -3.09 -5.22
CA SER A 196 -9.74 -2.71 -3.97
C SER A 196 -8.71 -2.32 -2.90
N LEU A 197 -7.65 -3.10 -2.72
CA LEU A 197 -6.59 -2.83 -1.76
C LEU A 197 -5.77 -1.60 -2.15
N ALA A 198 -5.47 -1.39 -3.44
CA ALA A 198 -4.80 -0.19 -3.92
C ALA A 198 -5.62 1.07 -3.60
N ARG A 199 -6.94 1.05 -3.84
CA ARG A 199 -7.83 2.17 -3.49
C ARG A 199 -7.90 2.42 -1.97
N LYS A 200 -7.93 1.36 -1.15
CA LYS A 200 -7.89 1.48 0.31
C LYS A 200 -6.55 2.06 0.79
N ARG A 201 -5.43 1.64 0.22
CA ARG A 201 -4.10 2.19 0.53
C ARG A 201 -3.98 3.67 0.16
N ALA A 202 -4.63 4.10 -0.92
CA ALA A 202 -4.70 5.51 -1.30
C ALA A 202 -5.35 6.38 -0.21
N THR A 203 -6.19 5.80 0.65
CA THR A 203 -7.01 6.54 1.62
C THR A 203 -6.65 6.27 3.08
N ARG A 204 -5.87 5.21 3.38
CA ARG A 204 -5.37 4.88 4.72
C ARG A 204 -3.90 5.29 4.93
N ARG A 205 -3.65 6.20 5.88
CA ARG A 205 -2.58 6.03 6.87
C ARG A 205 -3.26 5.87 8.23
N GLU A 206 -3.03 4.72 8.85
CA GLU A 206 -3.03 4.56 10.31
C GLU A 206 -1.56 4.59 10.77
#